data_AF-A0A2N8UB04-F1
#
_entry.id   AF-A0A2N8UB04-F1
#
_cell.length_a   1.000
_cell.length_b   1.000
_cell.length_c   1.000
_cell.angle_alpha   90.00
_cell.angle_beta   90.00
_cell.angle_gamma   90.00
#
_symmetry.space_group_name_H-M   'P 1'
#
loop_
_entity.id
_entity.type
_entity.pdbx_description
1 polymer ?
#
loop_
_entity_poly.entity_id
_entity_poly.type
_entity_poly.pdbx_seq_one_letter_code
_entity_poly.pdbx_strand_id
1 'polypeptide(L)'
;MAEARKAVEDLVRLSSRVIRILGQNPGPYTLAGTNTYLVTLPPAASSTKLASRPSILVDTGEGIESYIPLLERALKGAVDGDALQPSHARKASSSTRDEAMDEDDEDEDDLTSWISDIVLTHRHHDHVGGLPSILSLLSKLRAEATVTLPAPRIHKFPDAESDPDLVKMLHALPKGSFTPYAESEGAPSPLWPLQEGSVVQATNGDVASSLHVLHTPGHTADHICLLLAEEKTLLTGDHVLGQGTTVFEDLTAYLSSLRKCSRALEEVGPSLVESSTTENRLYPAHGPVVDEGRKMLKQYLDHRLEREAQVVELLKSSPDADAAQTSSSITVAGKEYRLGSPWKIRQMVLKLYSNYPENLFPAAARGLYLHLRTLSSPDVEQGKSSRVRCLHTTSFARRASAEAAQDVGNCPPMPRSDAEWVEAMELDWALIEPQAASGPNHQHL
;
A
#
# COMPACT_ATOMS: atom_id res chain seq x y z
N MET A 1 -7.36 17.31 -14.99
CA MET A 1 -6.45 18.27 -14.34
C MET A 1 -5.88 17.60 -13.10
N ALA A 2 -4.56 17.63 -12.89
CA ALA A 2 -3.97 17.10 -11.67
C ALA A 2 -4.47 17.95 -10.49
N GLU A 3 -5.08 17.31 -9.52
CA GLU A 3 -5.50 17.97 -8.29
C GLU A 3 -4.24 18.53 -7.59
N ALA A 4 -4.31 19.77 -7.08
CA ALA A 4 -3.17 20.35 -6.38
C ALA A 4 -2.77 19.44 -5.20
N ARG A 5 -1.47 19.19 -5.01
CA ARG A 5 -0.98 18.37 -3.89
C ARG A 5 -1.42 19.02 -2.58
N LYS A 6 -2.13 18.27 -1.75
CA LYS A 6 -2.51 18.74 -0.42
C LYS A 6 -1.25 18.84 0.44
N ALA A 7 -1.13 19.95 1.17
CA ALA A 7 -0.02 20.14 2.10
C ALA A 7 -0.13 19.12 3.25
N VAL A 8 1.01 18.59 3.65
CA VAL A 8 1.17 17.64 4.74
C VAL A 8 2.28 18.21 5.61
N GLU A 9 2.00 18.46 6.88
CA GLU A 9 2.97 18.95 7.86
C GLU A 9 4.06 17.90 8.12
N ASP A 10 5.30 18.36 8.34
CA ASP A 10 6.49 17.51 8.46
C ASP A 10 6.48 16.57 9.66
N LEU A 11 5.94 17.02 10.79
CA LEU A 11 5.93 16.27 12.05
C LEU A 11 4.67 16.56 12.87
N VAL A 12 3.75 15.59 12.95
CA VAL A 12 2.41 15.80 13.55
C VAL A 12 1.99 14.63 14.42
N ARG A 13 1.43 14.94 15.59
CA ARG A 13 0.70 13.96 16.40
C ARG A 13 -0.71 13.79 15.85
N LEU A 14 -1.02 12.60 15.34
CA LEU A 14 -2.33 12.26 14.76
C LEU A 14 -3.32 11.73 15.80
N SER A 15 -2.79 11.11 16.86
CA SER A 15 -3.55 10.51 17.95
C SER A 15 -2.69 10.40 19.22
N SER A 16 -3.26 9.82 20.28
CA SER A 16 -2.48 9.54 21.50
C SER A 16 -1.38 8.50 21.28
N ARG A 17 -1.40 7.73 20.18
CA ARG A 17 -0.41 6.67 19.91
C ARG A 17 0.38 6.89 18.63
N VAL A 18 -0.03 7.78 17.74
CA VAL A 18 0.57 7.87 16.39
C VAL A 18 1.11 9.27 16.14
N ILE A 19 2.40 9.33 15.81
CA ILE A 19 3.07 10.51 15.26
C ILE A 19 3.42 10.20 13.80
N ARG A 20 3.04 11.08 12.89
CA ARG A 20 3.44 11.02 11.47
C ARG A 20 4.66 11.88 11.26
N ILE A 21 5.65 11.34 10.55
CA ILE A 21 6.89 12.01 10.18
C ILE A 21 7.00 11.95 8.66
N LEU A 22 7.16 13.09 7.99
CA LEU A 22 7.25 13.16 6.54
C LEU A 22 8.69 12.92 6.08
N GLY A 23 8.88 11.99 5.15
CA GLY A 23 10.15 11.50 4.61
C GLY A 23 10.98 12.52 3.81
N GLN A 24 10.49 13.74 3.64
CA GLN A 24 11.16 14.85 2.95
C GLN A 24 11.53 14.55 1.48
N ASN A 25 10.79 13.64 0.84
CA ASN A 25 11.01 13.15 -0.52
C ASN A 25 9.79 13.42 -1.44
N PRO A 26 9.40 14.69 -1.68
CA PRO A 26 8.24 14.99 -2.51
C PRO A 26 8.46 14.59 -3.97
N GLY A 27 7.45 13.97 -4.58
CA GLY A 27 7.59 13.38 -5.91
C GLY A 27 6.26 13.10 -6.60
N PRO A 28 6.28 12.72 -7.88
CA PRO A 28 5.06 12.35 -8.60
C PRO A 28 4.37 11.10 -8.02
N TYR A 29 5.14 10.19 -7.41
CA TYR A 29 4.63 8.97 -6.79
C TYR A 29 4.47 9.12 -5.27
N THR A 30 5.35 9.89 -4.63
CA THR A 30 5.35 10.10 -3.17
C THR A 30 4.53 11.31 -2.70
N LEU A 31 3.95 12.09 -3.63
CA LEU A 31 3.17 13.31 -3.35
C LEU A 31 3.96 14.39 -2.60
N ALA A 32 3.66 14.61 -1.31
CA ALA A 32 4.38 15.51 -0.43
C ALA A 32 5.63 14.84 0.19
N GLY A 33 5.70 13.51 0.15
CA GLY A 33 6.72 12.67 0.76
C GLY A 33 6.11 11.39 1.33
N THR A 34 6.95 10.46 1.73
CA THR A 34 6.53 9.24 2.44
C THR A 34 6.16 9.59 3.88
N ASN A 35 4.94 9.27 4.29
CA ASN A 35 4.52 9.30 5.67
C ASN A 35 5.08 8.06 6.37
N THR A 36 6.05 8.25 7.24
CA THR A 36 6.42 7.22 8.23
C THR A 36 5.61 7.44 9.51
N TYR A 37 5.38 6.38 10.25
CA TYR A 37 4.55 6.44 11.46
C TYR A 37 5.31 5.89 12.67
N LEU A 38 5.47 6.74 13.68
CA LEU A 38 5.94 6.32 14.99
C LEU A 38 4.73 5.98 15.86
N VAL A 39 4.53 4.68 16.09
CA VAL A 39 3.46 4.13 16.92
C VAL A 39 4.00 3.90 18.33
N THR A 40 3.57 4.73 19.26
CA THR A 40 4.03 4.75 20.65
C THR A 40 3.00 4.14 21.59
N LEU A 41 3.40 3.88 22.83
CA LEU A 41 2.47 3.77 23.95
C LEU A 41 1.79 5.13 24.21
N PRO A 42 0.59 5.16 24.82
CA PRO A 42 -0.09 6.42 25.07
C PRO A 42 0.61 7.18 26.21
N PRO A 43 0.61 8.53 26.20
CA PRO A 43 1.38 9.36 27.15
C PRO A 43 1.08 9.10 28.64
N ALA A 44 -0.12 8.62 28.98
CA ALA A 44 -0.56 8.42 30.36
C ALA A 44 -0.05 7.12 31.01
N ALA A 45 0.79 6.32 30.34
CA ALA A 45 1.44 5.18 30.96
C ALA A 45 2.41 5.68 32.04
N SER A 46 2.16 5.35 33.32
CA SER A 46 2.74 5.97 34.52
C SER A 46 4.25 5.82 34.75
N SER A 47 5.02 5.43 33.73
CA SER A 47 6.45 5.17 33.86
C SER A 47 7.28 6.27 33.21
N THR A 48 8.09 6.94 34.02
CA THR A 48 9.08 7.94 33.59
C THR A 48 10.31 7.30 32.94
N LYS A 49 10.47 5.96 33.00
CA LYS A 49 11.67 5.28 32.52
C LYS A 49 11.63 5.04 31.01
N LEU A 50 12.62 5.56 30.29
CA LEU A 50 12.76 5.39 28.84
C LEU A 50 12.67 3.92 28.38
N ALA A 51 13.35 2.99 29.07
CA ALA A 51 13.33 1.57 28.72
C ALA A 51 11.92 0.94 28.66
N SER A 52 10.95 1.52 29.39
CA SER A 52 9.56 1.07 29.42
C SER A 52 8.64 1.78 28.39
N ARG A 53 9.20 2.51 27.43
CA ARG A 53 8.44 3.21 26.38
C ARG A 53 8.92 2.81 24.98
N PRO A 54 8.81 1.52 24.62
CA PRO A 54 9.08 1.09 23.26
C PRO A 54 8.07 1.72 22.30
N SER A 55 8.49 1.86 21.05
CA SER A 55 7.70 2.33 19.93
C SER A 55 8.03 1.54 18.68
N ILE A 56 7.08 1.49 17.75
CA ILE A 56 7.23 0.84 16.46
C ILE A 56 7.32 1.94 15.39
N LEU A 57 8.35 1.89 14.56
CA LEU A 57 8.43 2.73 13.37
C LEU A 57 7.89 1.96 12.17
N VAL A 58 6.93 2.53 11.43
CA VAL A 58 6.42 1.98 10.18
C VAL A 58 6.98 2.79 9.02
N ASP A 59 7.67 2.09 8.12
CA ASP A 59 8.45 2.59 6.98
C ASP A 59 9.59 3.57 7.36
N THR A 60 10.52 3.78 6.42
CA THR A 60 11.77 4.51 6.69
C THR A 60 12.04 5.68 5.75
N GLY A 61 11.17 5.94 4.78
CA GLY A 61 11.42 6.95 3.75
C GLY A 61 12.51 6.50 2.76
N GLU A 62 12.91 7.43 1.89
CA GLU A 62 13.91 7.21 0.85
C GLU A 62 15.37 7.36 1.34
N GLY A 63 15.57 7.79 2.59
CA GLY A 63 16.90 8.07 3.14
C GLY A 63 17.39 9.49 2.93
N ILE A 64 16.49 10.45 2.76
CA ILE A 64 16.80 11.88 2.71
C ILE A 64 17.36 12.35 4.05
N GLU A 65 18.48 13.08 4.05
CA GLU A 65 19.17 13.51 5.29
C GLU A 65 18.30 14.38 6.19
N SER A 66 17.45 15.25 5.63
CA SER A 66 16.56 16.14 6.38
C SER A 66 15.44 15.42 7.15
N TYR A 67 15.19 14.13 6.90
CA TYR A 67 14.27 13.32 7.68
C TYR A 67 14.80 13.00 9.09
N ILE A 68 16.11 12.81 9.23
CA ILE A 68 16.73 12.36 10.49
C ILE A 68 16.47 13.31 11.67
N PRO A 69 16.63 14.65 11.52
CA PRO A 69 16.26 15.58 12.57
C PRO A 69 14.78 15.52 12.97
N LEU A 70 13.86 15.23 12.04
CA LEU A 70 12.44 15.09 12.35
C LEU A 70 12.16 13.83 13.17
N LEU A 71 12.79 12.71 12.83
CA LEU A 71 12.69 11.47 13.61
C LEU A 71 13.26 11.64 15.02
N GLU A 72 14.42 12.29 15.16
CA GLU A 72 15.02 12.58 16.46
C GLU A 72 14.10 13.45 17.33
N ARG A 73 13.54 14.52 16.75
CA ARG A 73 12.53 15.37 17.41
C ARG A 73 11.29 14.56 17.85
N ALA A 74 10.79 13.68 16.99
CA ALA A 74 9.65 12.82 17.30
C ALA A 74 9.92 11.90 18.49
N LEU A 75 11.13 11.33 18.57
CA LEU A 75 11.55 10.47 19.70
C LEU A 75 11.72 11.28 20.99
N LYS A 76 12.12 12.55 20.90
CA LYS A 76 12.08 13.53 22.02
C LYS A 76 10.68 14.07 22.32
N GLY A 77 9.65 13.61 21.60
CA GLY A 77 8.23 13.95 21.85
C GLY A 77 7.80 15.32 21.31
N ALA A 78 8.70 16.05 20.65
CA ALA A 78 8.41 17.33 20.02
C ALA A 78 7.65 17.12 18.71
N VAL A 79 6.59 17.91 18.48
CA VAL A 79 5.79 17.89 17.24
C VAL A 79 5.41 19.31 16.82
N ASP A 80 5.23 19.54 15.51
CA ASP A 80 4.85 20.85 14.97
C ASP A 80 3.33 21.13 15.09
N GLY A 81 2.53 20.05 15.19
CA GLY A 81 1.09 20.09 15.33
C GLY A 81 0.55 18.93 16.16
N ASP A 82 -0.50 19.21 16.94
CA ASP A 82 -1.26 18.21 17.70
C ASP A 82 -2.71 18.19 17.22
N ALA A 83 -3.08 17.13 16.48
CA ALA A 83 -4.44 16.94 15.98
C ALA A 83 -5.46 16.75 17.12
N LEU A 84 -5.01 16.50 18.36
CA LEU A 84 -5.85 16.40 19.54
C LEU A 84 -6.24 17.78 20.11
N GLN A 85 -5.61 18.88 19.68
CA GLN A 85 -5.99 20.23 20.09
C GLN A 85 -6.70 20.99 18.96
N PRO A 86 -7.98 21.35 19.10
CA PRO A 86 -8.68 22.17 18.10
C PRO A 86 -8.01 23.54 17.94
N SER A 87 -7.94 24.01 16.69
CA SER A 87 -7.27 25.24 16.25
C SER A 87 -7.78 26.57 16.85
N HIS A 88 -8.62 26.55 17.87
CA HIS A 88 -9.15 27.74 18.54
C HIS A 88 -8.30 28.28 19.70
N ALA A 89 -7.20 27.62 20.08
CA ALA A 89 -6.29 28.10 21.15
C ALA A 89 -5.06 28.89 20.67
N ARG A 90 -4.88 29.12 19.36
CA ARG A 90 -3.79 29.99 18.85
C ARG A 90 -4.23 31.47 18.86
N LYS A 91 -4.38 32.06 20.04
CA LYS A 91 -4.26 33.52 20.20
C LYS A 91 -2.85 33.82 20.67
N ALA A 92 -2.12 34.59 19.86
CA ALA A 92 -0.90 35.27 20.25
C ALA A 92 -1.14 36.04 21.56
N SER A 93 -0.48 35.64 22.63
CA SER A 93 -0.33 36.49 23.81
C SER A 93 1.09 37.05 23.82
N SER A 94 1.23 38.23 23.22
CA SER A 94 2.30 39.15 23.60
C SER A 94 1.81 39.97 24.78
N SER A 95 2.32 39.71 25.98
CA SER A 95 2.55 40.77 26.99
C SER A 95 3.22 40.18 28.24
N THR A 96 4.50 40.52 28.40
CA THR A 96 5.16 40.96 29.64
C THR A 96 4.68 40.37 30.98
N ARG A 97 5.55 39.57 31.61
CA ARG A 97 5.79 39.65 33.05
C ARG A 97 7.23 39.25 33.38
N ASP A 98 7.89 40.17 34.04
CA ASP A 98 9.21 40.08 34.66
C ASP A 98 9.27 39.01 35.77
N GLU A 99 10.48 38.47 35.92
CA GLU A 99 11.11 37.95 37.14
C GLU A 99 10.49 36.74 37.86
N ALA A 100 10.98 35.55 37.49
CA ALA A 100 11.64 34.64 38.42
C ALA A 100 12.65 33.80 37.62
N MET A 101 13.94 33.95 37.92
CA MET A 101 14.97 32.97 37.54
C MET A 101 14.71 31.71 38.35
N ASP A 102 14.02 30.74 37.75
CA ASP A 102 14.24 29.33 38.07
C ASP A 102 15.25 28.83 37.04
N GLU A 103 16.49 28.65 37.50
CA GLU A 103 17.51 27.86 36.80
C GLU A 103 17.09 26.38 36.86
N ASP A 104 16.05 26.04 36.13
CA ASP A 104 15.77 24.68 35.73
C ASP A 104 16.35 24.54 34.32
N ASP A 105 17.65 24.21 34.25
CA ASP A 105 18.26 23.53 33.10
C ASP A 105 17.58 22.14 32.95
N GLU A 106 16.27 22.12 32.70
CA GLU A 106 15.45 20.91 32.57
C GLU A 106 15.78 20.23 31.24
N ASP A 107 16.82 19.39 31.25
CA ASP A 107 17.03 18.19 30.45
C ASP A 107 16.31 18.16 29.07
N GLU A 108 16.68 19.06 28.16
CA GLU A 108 16.15 19.13 26.77
C GLU A 108 16.59 17.91 25.90
N ASP A 109 17.26 16.94 26.52
CA ASP A 109 17.93 15.79 25.90
C ASP A 109 17.35 14.41 26.25
N ASP A 110 16.32 14.31 27.08
CA ASP A 110 15.74 13.01 27.42
C ASP A 110 14.70 12.53 26.39
N LEU A 111 15.03 11.41 25.71
CA LEU A 111 14.11 10.74 24.79
C LEU A 111 12.78 10.41 25.46
N THR A 112 11.67 10.64 24.76
CA THR A 112 10.29 10.29 25.19
C THR A 112 9.85 8.87 24.77
N SER A 113 10.56 8.25 23.83
CA SER A 113 10.38 6.84 23.46
C SER A 113 11.63 6.33 22.74
N TRP A 114 11.72 5.02 22.55
CA TRP A 114 12.77 4.41 21.74
C TRP A 114 12.17 3.39 20.76
N ILE A 115 12.80 3.18 19.61
CA ILE A 115 12.30 2.27 18.58
C ILE A 115 12.74 0.84 18.90
N SER A 116 11.79 -0.02 19.23
CA SER A 116 12.01 -1.45 19.44
C SER A 116 11.88 -2.26 18.17
N ASP A 117 11.05 -1.77 17.25
CA ASP A 117 10.66 -2.49 16.05
C ASP A 117 10.52 -1.51 14.88
N ILE A 118 11.02 -1.91 13.71
CA ILE A 118 10.82 -1.23 12.44
C ILE A 118 10.00 -2.19 11.56
N VAL A 119 8.87 -1.75 11.02
CA VAL A 119 8.02 -2.56 10.14
C VAL A 119 8.02 -1.93 8.76
N LEU A 120 8.38 -2.72 7.73
CA LEU A 120 8.44 -2.28 6.34
C LEU A 120 7.21 -2.78 5.60
N THR A 121 6.42 -1.88 5.02
CA THR A 121 5.16 -2.22 4.36
C THR A 121 5.38 -2.99 3.06
N HIS A 122 6.38 -2.61 2.27
CA HIS A 122 6.72 -3.29 1.02
C HIS A 122 8.14 -2.95 0.55
N ARG A 123 8.53 -3.39 -0.65
CA ARG A 123 9.92 -3.33 -1.14
C ARG A 123 10.36 -1.99 -1.75
N HIS A 124 9.44 -1.08 -2.10
CA HIS A 124 9.82 0.14 -2.80
C HIS A 124 10.77 1.02 -1.99
N HIS A 125 11.69 1.66 -2.71
CA HIS A 125 12.83 2.35 -2.14
C HIS A 125 12.44 3.46 -1.16
N ASP A 126 11.35 4.16 -1.41
CA ASP A 126 10.85 5.23 -0.55
C ASP A 126 10.20 4.74 0.76
N HIS A 127 10.12 3.42 0.98
CA HIS A 127 9.67 2.81 2.24
C HIS A 127 10.79 2.10 3.00
N VAL A 128 11.87 1.71 2.31
CA VAL A 128 12.98 0.92 2.87
C VAL A 128 14.32 1.66 2.85
N GLY A 129 14.46 2.70 2.03
CA GLY A 129 15.69 3.40 1.69
C GLY A 129 16.37 4.08 2.88
N GLY A 130 15.59 4.56 3.85
CA GLY A 130 16.09 5.23 5.04
C GLY A 130 16.62 4.29 6.14
N LEU A 131 16.56 2.97 5.97
CA LEU A 131 17.07 2.02 6.97
C LEU A 131 18.52 2.35 7.42
N PRO A 132 19.51 2.60 6.54
CA PRO A 132 20.88 2.83 6.98
C PRO A 132 21.03 4.09 7.84
N SER A 133 20.41 5.21 7.45
CA SER A 133 20.51 6.48 8.19
C SER A 133 19.75 6.42 9.52
N ILE A 134 18.58 5.77 9.56
CA ILE A 134 17.81 5.56 10.79
C ILE A 134 18.58 4.66 11.76
N LEU A 135 19.15 3.54 11.30
CA LEU A 135 19.91 2.64 12.17
C LEU A 135 21.19 3.30 12.71
N SER A 136 21.79 4.22 11.93
CA SER A 136 22.88 5.07 12.40
C SER A 136 22.43 6.01 13.52
N LEU A 137 21.33 6.75 13.33
CA LEU A 137 20.73 7.61 14.37
C LEU A 137 20.42 6.80 15.64
N LEU A 138 19.73 5.67 15.50
CA LEU A 138 19.34 4.84 16.64
C LEU A 138 20.55 4.27 17.38
N SER A 139 21.63 3.92 16.67
CA SER A 139 22.87 3.47 17.32
C SER A 139 23.53 4.58 18.13
N LYS A 140 23.54 5.82 17.61
CA LYS A 140 24.01 7.01 18.34
C LYS A 140 23.16 7.24 19.59
N LEU A 141 21.83 7.32 19.45
CA LEU A 141 20.91 7.56 20.57
C LEU A 141 21.01 6.47 21.65
N ARG A 142 21.19 5.20 21.27
CA ARG A 142 21.41 4.11 22.23
C ARG A 142 22.74 4.23 22.98
N ALA A 143 23.78 4.77 22.35
CA ALA A 143 25.08 4.97 22.99
C ALA A 143 25.07 6.16 23.96
N GLU A 144 24.23 7.16 23.70
CA GLU A 144 24.05 8.35 24.53
C GLU A 144 23.03 8.12 25.66
N ALA A 145 22.14 7.14 25.53
CA ALA A 145 21.13 6.83 26.54
C ALA A 145 21.75 6.39 27.88
N THR A 146 21.19 6.92 28.98
CA THR A 146 21.56 6.55 30.36
C THR A 146 21.14 5.12 30.75
N VAL A 147 20.31 4.48 29.92
CA VAL A 147 19.80 3.12 30.10
C VAL A 147 20.17 2.25 28.91
N THR A 148 20.45 0.96 29.16
CA THR A 148 20.69 -0.01 28.08
C THR A 148 19.40 -0.28 27.31
N LEU A 149 19.37 0.12 26.03
CA LEU A 149 18.28 -0.16 25.11
C LEU A 149 18.71 -1.23 24.08
N PRO A 150 17.84 -2.20 23.74
CA PRO A 150 18.18 -3.18 22.71
C PRO A 150 18.15 -2.54 21.32
N ALA A 151 18.87 -3.14 20.38
CA ALA A 151 18.78 -2.77 18.97
C ALA A 151 17.42 -3.18 18.37
N PRO A 152 16.84 -2.41 17.44
CA PRO A 152 15.52 -2.69 16.91
C PRO A 152 15.49 -3.98 16.10
N ARG A 153 14.33 -4.63 16.07
CA ARG A 153 14.03 -5.72 15.12
C ARG A 153 13.46 -5.11 13.84
N ILE A 154 13.87 -5.62 12.68
CA ILE A 154 13.36 -5.16 11.38
C ILE A 154 12.42 -6.23 10.85
N HIS A 155 11.14 -5.89 10.71
CA HIS A 155 10.08 -6.79 10.30
C HIS A 155 9.69 -6.54 8.85
N LYS A 156 9.55 -7.61 8.09
CA LYS A 156 9.12 -7.54 6.69
C LYS A 156 8.41 -8.81 6.27
N PHE A 157 7.36 -8.67 5.48
CA PHE A 157 6.72 -9.82 4.84
C PHE A 157 7.65 -10.39 3.75
N PRO A 158 7.93 -11.71 3.75
CA PRO A 158 8.83 -12.30 2.76
C PRO A 158 8.32 -12.16 1.33
N ASP A 159 9.24 -11.86 0.41
CA ASP A 159 8.97 -11.87 -1.02
C ASP A 159 9.87 -12.90 -1.71
N ALA A 160 9.27 -13.81 -2.49
CA ALA A 160 10.02 -14.74 -3.33
C ALA A 160 10.81 -14.02 -4.44
N GLU A 161 10.32 -12.86 -4.88
CA GLU A 161 10.95 -11.99 -5.87
C GLU A 161 11.49 -10.71 -5.21
N SER A 162 12.17 -10.87 -4.07
CA SER A 162 12.75 -9.75 -3.33
C SER A 162 13.61 -8.85 -4.23
N ASP A 163 13.45 -7.54 -4.07
CA ASP A 163 14.22 -6.53 -4.80
C ASP A 163 15.74 -6.73 -4.56
N PRO A 164 16.56 -6.93 -5.62
CA PRO A 164 18.00 -7.09 -5.48
C PRO A 164 18.70 -5.97 -4.72
N ASP A 165 18.21 -4.72 -4.88
CA ASP A 165 18.78 -3.56 -4.20
C ASP A 165 18.43 -3.56 -2.71
N LEU A 166 17.24 -4.03 -2.33
CA LEU A 166 16.89 -4.25 -0.93
C LEU A 166 17.79 -5.32 -0.30
N VAL A 167 17.98 -6.47 -0.98
CA VAL A 167 18.87 -7.54 -0.47
C VAL A 167 20.30 -7.01 -0.27
N LYS A 168 20.81 -6.25 -1.25
CA LYS A 168 22.12 -5.62 -1.18
C LYS A 168 22.23 -4.64 -0.01
N MET A 169 21.22 -3.79 0.20
CA MET A 169 21.16 -2.86 1.31
C MET A 169 21.18 -3.60 2.65
N LEU A 170 20.34 -4.63 2.82
CA LEU A 170 20.24 -5.41 4.05
C LEU A 170 21.57 -6.08 4.42
N HIS A 171 22.32 -6.58 3.44
CA HIS A 171 23.66 -7.13 3.66
C HIS A 171 24.71 -6.08 4.05
N ALA A 172 24.50 -4.82 3.69
CA ALA A 172 25.40 -3.70 4.00
C ALA A 172 25.11 -3.06 5.37
N LEU A 173 24.03 -3.43 6.05
CA LEU A 173 23.67 -2.83 7.33
C LEU A 173 24.72 -3.13 8.41
N PRO A 174 25.12 -2.13 9.23
CA PRO A 174 26.13 -2.34 10.28
C PRO A 174 25.69 -3.39 11.30
N LYS A 175 26.58 -4.36 11.60
CA LYS A 175 26.31 -5.37 12.64
C LYS A 175 26.11 -4.69 14.00
N GLY A 176 25.14 -5.18 14.78
CA GLY A 176 24.78 -4.60 16.09
C GLY A 176 23.91 -3.35 16.01
N SER A 177 23.65 -2.81 14.82
CA SER A 177 22.69 -1.70 14.66
C SER A 177 21.23 -2.15 14.75
N PHE A 178 20.96 -3.44 14.52
CA PHE A 178 19.67 -4.13 14.62
C PHE A 178 19.84 -5.50 15.31
N THR A 179 18.72 -6.09 15.74
CA THR A 179 18.66 -7.45 16.29
C THR A 179 18.30 -8.44 15.15
N PRO A 180 19.19 -9.35 14.73
CA PRO A 180 18.90 -10.31 13.68
C PRO A 180 17.88 -11.36 14.13
N TYR A 181 17.13 -11.90 13.18
CA TYR A 181 16.33 -13.10 13.37
C TYR A 181 17.22 -14.34 13.21
N ALA A 182 17.11 -15.31 14.12
CA ALA A 182 17.82 -16.58 14.03
C ALA A 182 16.84 -17.71 14.30
N GLU A 183 16.58 -18.56 13.30
CA GLU A 183 15.97 -19.86 13.52
C GLU A 183 16.99 -20.81 14.15
N SER A 184 16.52 -21.85 14.83
CA SER A 184 17.34 -22.82 15.55
C SER A 184 18.42 -23.51 14.70
N GLU A 185 18.29 -23.52 13.36
CA GLU A 185 19.23 -24.18 12.44
C GLU A 185 19.63 -23.33 11.21
N GLY A 186 19.25 -22.04 11.15
CA GLY A 186 19.45 -21.16 9.99
C GLY A 186 20.59 -20.13 10.17
N ALA A 187 21.09 -19.61 9.05
CA ALA A 187 21.94 -18.42 9.09
C ALA A 187 21.12 -17.21 9.61
N PRO A 188 21.67 -16.34 10.46
CA PRO A 188 20.95 -15.19 10.96
C PRO A 188 20.50 -14.27 9.81
N SER A 189 19.21 -13.96 9.78
CA SER A 189 18.59 -13.03 8.83
C SER A 189 18.54 -11.63 9.45
N PRO A 190 18.78 -10.56 8.69
CA PRO A 190 18.52 -9.20 9.18
C PRO A 190 17.03 -8.91 9.37
N LEU A 191 16.17 -9.68 8.70
CA LEU A 191 14.72 -9.51 8.73
C LEU A 191 14.04 -10.57 9.61
N TRP A 192 13.13 -10.08 10.45
CA TRP A 192 12.11 -10.86 11.15
C TRP A 192 10.95 -11.09 10.19
N PRO A 193 10.71 -12.35 9.75
CA PRO A 193 9.70 -12.64 8.74
C PRO A 193 8.30 -12.44 9.31
N LEU A 194 7.49 -11.63 8.63
CA LEU A 194 6.07 -11.49 8.92
C LEU A 194 5.24 -12.51 8.16
N GLN A 195 4.07 -12.81 8.70
CA GLN A 195 3.03 -13.63 8.08
C GLN A 195 1.67 -12.94 8.26
N GLU A 196 0.67 -13.34 7.46
CA GLU A 196 -0.72 -12.91 7.68
C GLU A 196 -1.13 -13.17 9.13
N GLY A 197 -1.73 -12.17 9.78
CA GLY A 197 -2.16 -12.26 11.18
C GLY A 197 -1.03 -12.11 12.22
N SER A 198 0.23 -11.91 11.81
CA SER A 198 1.31 -11.58 12.74
C SER A 198 0.99 -10.31 13.53
N VAL A 199 1.45 -10.22 14.77
CA VAL A 199 1.26 -9.04 15.62
C VAL A 199 2.61 -8.50 16.04
N VAL A 200 2.91 -7.26 15.66
CA VAL A 200 4.07 -6.52 16.16
C VAL A 200 3.57 -5.59 17.27
N GLN A 201 4.12 -5.73 18.47
CA GLN A 201 3.61 -5.07 19.66
C GLN A 201 4.71 -4.30 20.40
N ALA A 202 4.44 -3.03 20.68
CA ALA A 202 5.14 -2.27 21.71
C ALA A 202 4.33 -2.37 22.99
N THR A 203 4.95 -2.77 24.11
CA THR A 203 4.29 -2.93 25.40
C THR A 203 5.24 -2.65 26.56
N ASN A 204 4.70 -2.14 27.66
CA ASN A 204 5.41 -2.00 28.93
C ASN A 204 4.93 -2.98 30.02
N GLY A 205 4.05 -3.92 29.67
CA GLY A 205 3.40 -4.86 30.57
C GLY A 205 1.97 -4.47 30.94
N ASP A 206 1.67 -3.17 31.04
CA ASP A 206 0.35 -2.66 31.42
C ASP A 206 -0.45 -2.16 30.22
N VAL A 207 0.23 -1.50 29.28
CA VAL A 207 -0.36 -0.92 28.07
C VAL A 207 0.42 -1.38 26.85
N ALA A 208 -0.29 -1.61 25.77
CA ALA A 208 0.28 -1.96 24.48
C ALA A 208 -0.23 -1.07 23.34
N SER A 209 0.54 -1.05 22.26
CA SER A 209 0.11 -0.66 20.92
C SER A 209 0.43 -1.83 19.99
N SER A 210 -0.59 -2.36 19.31
CA SER A 210 -0.54 -3.65 18.62
C SER A 210 -0.87 -3.48 17.14
N LEU A 211 0.09 -3.77 16.26
CA LEU A 211 -0.07 -3.73 14.82
C LEU A 211 -0.30 -5.14 14.28
N HIS A 212 -1.52 -5.41 13.83
CA HIS A 212 -1.89 -6.67 13.19
C HIS A 212 -1.59 -6.60 11.69
N VAL A 213 -0.83 -7.57 11.19
CA VAL A 213 -0.41 -7.65 9.79
C VAL A 213 -1.52 -8.23 8.93
N LEU A 214 -1.93 -7.47 7.92
CA LEU A 214 -2.77 -7.93 6.82
C LEU A 214 -1.92 -8.01 5.55
N HIS A 215 -1.69 -9.22 5.02
CA HIS A 215 -1.02 -9.36 3.73
C HIS A 215 -1.94 -8.85 2.63
N THR A 216 -1.50 -7.81 1.92
CA THR A 216 -2.33 -7.08 0.96
C THR A 216 -1.60 -6.95 -0.37
N PRO A 217 -1.31 -8.09 -1.04
CA PRO A 217 -0.60 -8.06 -2.31
C PRO A 217 -1.43 -7.35 -3.39
N GLY A 218 -0.73 -6.91 -4.42
CA GLY A 218 -1.32 -6.29 -5.60
C GLY A 218 -0.56 -5.05 -6.00
N HIS A 219 -0.29 -4.14 -5.05
CA HIS A 219 0.67 -3.06 -5.26
C HIS A 219 2.06 -3.63 -5.56
N THR A 220 2.57 -4.44 -4.63
CA THR A 220 3.68 -5.38 -4.80
C THR A 220 3.29 -6.73 -4.18
N ALA A 221 4.05 -7.78 -4.44
CA ALA A 221 3.77 -9.12 -3.90
C ALA A 221 3.91 -9.20 -2.37
N ASP A 222 4.78 -8.38 -1.80
CA ASP A 222 5.14 -8.36 -0.38
C ASP A 222 4.38 -7.29 0.44
N HIS A 223 3.44 -6.59 -0.18
CA HIS A 223 2.75 -5.48 0.45
C HIS A 223 1.89 -5.91 1.64
N ILE A 224 1.99 -5.16 2.75
CA ILE A 224 1.15 -5.33 3.94
C ILE A 224 0.45 -4.03 4.33
N CYS A 225 -0.77 -4.17 4.86
CA CYS A 225 -1.42 -3.13 5.65
C CYS A 225 -1.31 -3.53 7.14
N LEU A 226 -1.34 -2.54 8.03
CA LEU A 226 -1.22 -2.77 9.46
C LEU A 226 -2.44 -2.20 10.19
N LEU A 227 -3.19 -3.05 10.87
CA LEU A 227 -4.32 -2.63 11.69
C LEU A 227 -3.84 -2.35 13.11
N LEU A 228 -3.88 -1.07 13.52
CA LEU A 228 -3.65 -0.67 14.90
C LEU A 228 -4.91 -0.99 15.72
N ALA A 229 -4.84 -2.07 16.51
CA ALA A 229 -6.01 -2.63 17.20
C ALA A 229 -6.67 -1.63 18.15
N GLU A 230 -5.85 -0.91 18.92
CA GLU A 230 -6.34 -0.01 19.98
C GLU A 230 -7.08 1.21 19.42
N GLU A 231 -6.76 1.66 18.20
CA GLU A 231 -7.44 2.79 17.55
C GLU A 231 -8.43 2.36 16.45
N LYS A 232 -8.41 1.08 16.08
CA LYS A 232 -9.11 0.52 14.92
C LYS A 232 -8.84 1.33 13.65
N THR A 233 -7.57 1.65 13.46
CA THR A 233 -7.06 2.48 12.36
C THR A 233 -6.15 1.64 11.50
N LEU A 234 -6.27 1.78 10.17
CA LEU A 234 -5.49 1.00 9.23
C LEU A 234 -4.38 1.86 8.63
N LEU A 235 -3.13 1.45 8.83
CA LEU A 235 -2.00 1.99 8.08
C LEU A 235 -1.96 1.24 6.74
N THR A 236 -2.14 1.97 5.64
CA THR A 236 -2.44 1.36 4.34
C THR A 236 -1.24 1.22 3.42
N GLY A 237 -0.06 1.72 3.80
CA GLY A 237 1.08 1.78 2.89
C GLY A 237 0.68 2.45 1.58
N ASP A 238 1.02 1.82 0.47
CA ASP A 238 0.65 2.23 -0.89
C ASP A 238 -0.63 1.57 -1.41
N HIS A 239 -1.30 0.79 -0.58
CA HIS A 239 -2.55 0.12 -0.97
C HIS A 239 -3.69 1.12 -1.21
N VAL A 240 -3.80 2.13 -0.34
CA VAL A 240 -4.73 3.26 -0.46
C VAL A 240 -3.97 4.53 -0.07
N LEU A 241 -4.11 5.58 -0.88
CA LEU A 241 -3.41 6.85 -0.70
C LEU A 241 -4.36 7.91 -0.12
N GLY A 242 -3.80 8.93 0.52
CA GLY A 242 -4.57 10.07 1.05
C GLY A 242 -5.08 11.01 -0.04
N GLN A 243 -4.52 10.92 -1.24
CA GLN A 243 -4.91 11.70 -2.40
C GLN A 243 -4.64 10.91 -3.68
N GLY A 244 -5.54 11.01 -4.66
CA GLY A 244 -5.39 10.34 -5.95
C GLY A 244 -5.67 8.84 -5.88
N THR A 245 -4.99 8.06 -6.72
CA THR A 245 -5.10 6.60 -6.75
C THR A 245 -3.71 5.96 -6.81
N THR A 246 -3.59 4.72 -6.34
CA THR A 246 -2.32 3.97 -6.39
C THR A 246 -2.11 3.23 -7.72
N VAL A 247 -0.87 2.79 -7.94
CA VAL A 247 -0.45 1.84 -8.97
C VAL A 247 -0.39 0.43 -8.42
N PHE A 248 -0.41 -0.59 -9.28
CA PHE A 248 -0.37 -1.99 -8.86
C PHE A 248 0.22 -2.88 -9.94
N GLU A 249 0.90 -3.95 -9.52
CA GLU A 249 1.47 -5.00 -10.36
C GLU A 249 0.43 -6.08 -10.70
N ASP A 250 -0.48 -6.38 -9.79
CA ASP A 250 -1.55 -7.37 -9.94
C ASP A 250 -2.89 -6.81 -9.44
N LEU A 251 -3.79 -6.52 -10.39
CA LEU A 251 -5.12 -6.00 -10.06
C LEU A 251 -6.00 -7.03 -9.34
N THR A 252 -5.90 -8.31 -9.68
CA THR A 252 -6.74 -9.35 -9.04
C THR A 252 -6.41 -9.46 -7.56
N ALA A 253 -5.11 -9.56 -7.25
CA ALA A 253 -4.61 -9.55 -5.88
C ALA A 253 -5.01 -8.24 -5.17
N TYR A 254 -4.83 -7.10 -5.82
CA TYR A 254 -5.20 -5.79 -5.29
C TYR A 254 -6.69 -5.68 -4.90
N LEU A 255 -7.60 -6.17 -5.75
CA LEU A 255 -9.04 -6.17 -5.46
C LEU A 255 -9.41 -7.12 -4.31
N SER A 256 -8.75 -8.28 -4.21
CA SER A 256 -8.94 -9.18 -3.05
C SER A 256 -8.45 -8.52 -1.76
N SER A 257 -7.30 -7.83 -1.82
CA SER A 257 -6.73 -7.06 -0.72
C SER A 257 -7.62 -5.89 -0.27
N LEU A 258 -8.24 -5.14 -1.19
CA LEU A 258 -9.23 -4.10 -0.85
C LEU A 258 -10.44 -4.68 -0.08
N ARG A 259 -10.96 -5.83 -0.52
CA ARG A 259 -12.06 -6.52 0.17
C ARG A 259 -11.62 -7.06 1.53
N LYS A 260 -10.38 -7.57 1.65
CA LYS A 260 -9.79 -8.00 2.93
C LYS A 260 -9.74 -6.84 3.93
N CYS A 261 -9.18 -5.69 3.54
CA CYS A 261 -9.14 -4.50 4.41
C CYS A 261 -10.54 -4.02 4.80
N SER A 262 -11.50 -4.05 3.87
CA SER A 262 -12.89 -3.68 4.17
C SER A 262 -13.51 -4.59 5.23
N ARG A 263 -13.37 -5.92 5.08
CA ARG A 263 -13.83 -6.90 6.07
C ARG A 263 -13.15 -6.72 7.43
N ALA A 264 -11.84 -6.52 7.45
CA ALA A 264 -11.10 -6.30 8.69
C ALA A 264 -11.62 -5.08 9.47
N LEU A 265 -11.95 -3.97 8.78
CA LEU A 265 -12.54 -2.79 9.41
C LEU A 265 -14.00 -2.99 9.83
N GLU A 266 -14.78 -3.79 9.09
CA GLU A 266 -16.13 -4.18 9.50
C GLU A 266 -16.12 -5.02 10.79
N GLU A 267 -15.19 -5.98 10.88
CA GLU A 267 -15.04 -6.88 12.03
C GLU A 267 -14.67 -6.14 13.32
N VAL A 268 -13.74 -5.18 13.25
CA VAL A 268 -13.38 -4.37 14.44
C VAL A 268 -14.39 -3.26 14.75
N GLY A 269 -15.24 -2.91 13.78
CA GLY A 269 -16.23 -1.85 13.92
C GLY A 269 -15.65 -0.42 13.87
N PRO A 270 -16.45 0.61 14.18
CA PRO A 270 -16.07 2.02 14.06
C PRO A 270 -14.86 2.38 14.93
N SER A 271 -14.11 3.41 14.52
CA SER A 271 -12.94 3.91 15.28
C SER A 271 -13.31 4.32 16.70
N LEU A 272 -12.34 4.18 17.61
CA LEU A 272 -12.43 4.64 18.99
C LEU A 272 -11.87 6.05 19.18
N VAL A 273 -11.29 6.66 18.13
CA VAL A 273 -10.80 8.04 18.19
C VAL A 273 -12.01 8.99 18.26
N GLU A 274 -11.97 9.95 19.18
CA GLU A 274 -13.06 10.88 19.51
C GLU A 274 -13.58 11.63 18.27
N SER A 275 -14.56 11.04 17.60
CA SER A 275 -15.28 11.59 16.46
C SER A 275 -16.67 10.96 16.43
N SER A 276 -17.70 11.76 16.16
CA SER A 276 -19.09 11.30 16.02
C SER A 276 -19.34 10.45 14.77
N THR A 277 -18.29 10.00 14.08
CA THR A 277 -18.37 9.25 12.83
C THR A 277 -18.37 7.76 13.09
N THR A 278 -19.19 7.01 12.35
CA THR A 278 -19.13 5.54 12.35
C THR A 278 -17.92 5.00 11.59
N GLU A 279 -17.03 5.83 11.07
CA GLU A 279 -15.93 5.44 10.18
C GLU A 279 -14.61 5.13 10.90
N ASN A 280 -13.71 4.47 10.19
CA ASN A 280 -12.33 4.20 10.60
C ASN A 280 -11.39 5.17 9.87
N ARG A 281 -10.31 5.59 10.52
CA ARG A 281 -9.25 6.35 9.83
C ARG A 281 -8.35 5.43 9.02
N LEU A 282 -7.79 5.95 7.93
CA LEU A 282 -6.65 5.36 7.24
C LEU A 282 -5.44 6.29 7.35
N TYR A 283 -4.28 5.68 7.56
CA TYR A 283 -2.97 6.31 7.60
C TYR A 283 -2.16 5.83 6.39
N PRO A 284 -2.25 6.54 5.25
CA PRO A 284 -1.59 6.15 4.01
C PRO A 284 -0.12 6.54 3.99
N ALA A 285 0.71 5.81 3.25
CA ALA A 285 2.11 6.22 3.10
C ALA A 285 2.29 7.51 2.30
N HIS A 286 1.30 7.93 1.50
CA HIS A 286 1.36 9.22 0.81
C HIS A 286 0.05 9.99 0.91
N GLY A 287 0.18 11.31 1.11
CA GLY A 287 -0.96 12.23 1.20
C GLY A 287 -1.54 12.36 2.63
N PRO A 288 -2.66 13.06 2.78
CA PRO A 288 -3.27 13.32 4.09
C PRO A 288 -3.93 12.07 4.70
N VAL A 289 -4.25 12.15 6.00
CA VAL A 289 -5.12 11.17 6.68
C VAL A 289 -6.48 11.08 5.98
N VAL A 290 -7.03 9.87 5.93
CA VAL A 290 -8.39 9.63 5.41
C VAL A 290 -9.33 9.37 6.58
N ASP A 291 -10.25 10.29 6.87
CA ASP A 291 -11.20 10.14 7.98
C ASP A 291 -12.35 9.17 7.70
N GLU A 292 -12.80 9.08 6.44
CA GLU A 292 -13.86 8.16 6.00
C GLU A 292 -13.26 6.90 5.35
N GLY A 293 -12.52 6.11 6.13
CA GLY A 293 -11.69 5.03 5.61
C GLY A 293 -12.43 3.88 4.93
N ARG A 294 -13.57 3.41 5.47
CA ARG A 294 -14.33 2.33 4.82
C ARG A 294 -14.97 2.83 3.55
N LYS A 295 -15.47 4.06 3.55
CA LYS A 295 -15.94 4.73 2.34
C LYS A 295 -14.84 4.85 1.28
N MET A 296 -13.62 5.21 1.66
CA MET A 296 -12.49 5.31 0.72
C MET A 296 -12.12 3.95 0.12
N LEU A 297 -12.04 2.89 0.93
CA LEU A 297 -11.82 1.53 0.44
C LEU A 297 -12.90 1.11 -0.57
N LYS A 298 -14.17 1.41 -0.27
CA LYS A 298 -15.28 1.16 -1.18
C LYS A 298 -15.16 1.97 -2.47
N GLN A 299 -14.81 3.25 -2.40
CA GLN A 299 -14.62 4.09 -3.59
C GLN A 299 -13.51 3.55 -4.49
N TYR A 300 -12.39 3.12 -3.91
CA TYR A 300 -11.31 2.49 -4.65
C TYR A 300 -11.77 1.20 -5.35
N LEU A 301 -12.50 0.34 -4.63
CA LEU A 301 -13.05 -0.90 -5.20
C LEU A 301 -14.04 -0.63 -6.33
N ASP A 302 -15.04 0.22 -6.08
CA ASP A 302 -16.08 0.57 -7.04
C ASP A 302 -15.47 1.17 -8.31
N HIS A 303 -14.51 2.08 -8.16
CA HIS A 303 -13.84 2.72 -9.29
C HIS A 303 -13.14 1.70 -10.23
N ARG A 304 -12.54 0.64 -9.68
CA ARG A 304 -11.91 -0.41 -10.48
C ARG A 304 -12.93 -1.33 -11.14
N LEU A 305 -13.99 -1.69 -10.43
CA LEU A 305 -15.08 -2.53 -10.97
C LEU A 305 -15.86 -1.80 -12.07
N GLU A 306 -16.06 -0.49 -11.94
CA GLU A 306 -16.64 0.36 -12.99
C GLU A 306 -15.76 0.35 -14.26
N ARG A 307 -14.44 0.43 -14.10
CA ARG A 307 -13.51 0.34 -15.25
C ARG A 307 -13.58 -1.03 -15.92
N GLU A 308 -13.63 -2.13 -15.17
CA GLU A 308 -13.85 -3.47 -15.75
C GLU A 308 -15.16 -3.54 -16.54
N ALA A 309 -16.25 -2.98 -16.00
CA ALA A 309 -17.54 -2.95 -16.67
C ALA A 309 -17.48 -2.16 -17.99
N GLN A 310 -16.79 -1.01 -18.01
CA GLN A 310 -16.57 -0.22 -19.22
C GLN A 310 -15.76 -0.98 -20.28
N VAL A 311 -14.72 -1.72 -19.86
CA VAL A 311 -13.92 -2.54 -20.78
C VAL A 311 -14.76 -3.65 -21.40
N VAL A 312 -15.54 -4.37 -20.59
CA VAL A 312 -16.44 -5.40 -21.12
C VAL A 312 -17.49 -4.81 -22.06
N GLU A 313 -18.10 -3.69 -21.70
CA GLU A 313 -19.11 -3.06 -22.54
C GLU A 313 -18.55 -2.63 -23.89
N LEU A 314 -17.32 -2.09 -23.89
CA LEU A 314 -16.60 -1.77 -25.12
C LEU A 314 -16.39 -3.02 -25.99
N LEU A 315 -15.94 -4.13 -25.38
CA LEU A 315 -15.65 -5.38 -26.09
C LEU A 315 -16.89 -6.08 -26.67
N LYS A 316 -18.11 -5.67 -26.29
CA LYS A 316 -19.35 -6.11 -26.97
C LYS A 316 -19.55 -5.44 -28.33
N SER A 317 -18.85 -4.34 -28.58
CA SER A 317 -18.89 -3.60 -29.84
C SER A 317 -17.71 -3.96 -30.75
N SER A 318 -17.72 -3.45 -31.98
CA SER A 318 -16.62 -3.58 -32.93
C SER A 318 -15.77 -2.30 -32.93
N PRO A 319 -14.43 -2.40 -33.09
CA PRO A 319 -13.58 -1.22 -33.23
C PRO A 319 -13.89 -0.42 -34.50
N ASP A 320 -14.34 -1.09 -35.56
CA ASP A 320 -14.89 -0.47 -36.77
C ASP A 320 -16.42 -0.52 -36.74
N ALA A 321 -17.05 0.65 -36.67
CA ALA A 321 -18.51 0.79 -36.61
C ALA A 321 -19.20 0.32 -37.92
N ASP A 322 -18.48 0.39 -39.04
CA ASP A 322 -18.99 0.04 -40.38
C ASP A 322 -18.60 -1.39 -40.81
N ALA A 323 -17.74 -2.07 -40.04
CA ALA A 323 -17.37 -3.46 -40.31
C ALA A 323 -18.47 -4.40 -39.82
N ALA A 324 -18.79 -5.42 -40.61
CA ALA A 324 -19.66 -6.51 -40.17
C ALA A 324 -19.10 -7.15 -38.89
N GLN A 325 -19.95 -7.41 -37.89
CA GLN A 325 -19.56 -8.13 -36.68
C GLN A 325 -18.94 -9.47 -37.07
N THR A 326 -17.63 -9.58 -36.88
CA THR A 326 -16.89 -10.82 -37.04
C THR A 326 -16.92 -11.56 -35.71
N SER A 327 -17.71 -12.65 -35.68
CA SER A 327 -17.67 -13.64 -34.60
C SER A 327 -16.74 -14.76 -35.02
N SER A 328 -15.82 -15.15 -34.14
CA SER A 328 -14.95 -16.31 -34.34
C SER A 328 -15.22 -17.35 -33.27
N SER A 329 -14.83 -18.61 -33.49
CA SER A 329 -14.92 -19.65 -32.46
C SER A 329 -13.58 -20.33 -32.21
N ILE A 330 -13.42 -20.79 -30.97
CA ILE A 330 -12.28 -21.57 -30.52
C ILE A 330 -12.76 -22.79 -29.75
N THR A 331 -11.94 -23.83 -29.68
CA THR A 331 -12.19 -25.00 -28.85
C THR A 331 -11.14 -25.09 -27.76
N VAL A 332 -11.57 -25.07 -26.51
CA VAL A 332 -10.69 -25.23 -25.34
C VAL A 332 -11.23 -26.39 -24.51
N ALA A 333 -10.38 -27.39 -24.22
CA ALA A 333 -10.76 -28.62 -23.51
C ALA A 333 -12.01 -29.31 -24.08
N GLY A 334 -12.17 -29.31 -25.42
CA GLY A 334 -13.30 -29.95 -26.10
C GLY A 334 -14.61 -29.13 -26.09
N LYS A 335 -14.64 -27.94 -25.50
CA LYS A 335 -15.79 -27.04 -25.48
C LYS A 335 -15.57 -25.87 -26.44
N GLU A 336 -16.56 -25.58 -27.27
CA GLU A 336 -16.53 -24.46 -28.21
C GLU A 336 -16.95 -23.15 -27.52
N TYR A 337 -16.18 -22.09 -27.75
CA TYR A 337 -16.46 -20.74 -27.27
C TYR A 337 -16.54 -19.79 -28.44
N ARG A 338 -17.54 -18.90 -28.44
CA ARG A 338 -17.63 -17.80 -29.40
C ARG A 338 -16.93 -16.57 -28.86
N LEU A 339 -16.29 -15.85 -29.76
CA LEU A 339 -15.54 -14.65 -29.48
C LEU A 339 -16.12 -13.49 -30.28
N GLY A 340 -16.25 -12.35 -29.61
CA GLY A 340 -16.60 -11.09 -30.24
C GLY A 340 -15.45 -10.53 -31.10
N SER A 341 -15.64 -9.32 -31.62
CA SER A 341 -14.63 -8.66 -32.44
C SER A 341 -13.36 -8.34 -31.64
N PRO A 342 -12.16 -8.51 -32.24
CA PRO A 342 -10.90 -8.24 -31.56
C PRO A 342 -10.66 -6.74 -31.40
N TRP A 343 -10.13 -6.35 -30.24
CA TRP A 343 -9.71 -4.99 -29.91
C TRP A 343 -8.25 -4.97 -29.46
N LYS A 344 -7.49 -4.01 -29.97
CA LYS A 344 -6.17 -3.67 -29.43
C LYS A 344 -6.28 -2.68 -28.28
N ILE A 345 -5.35 -2.76 -27.33
CA ILE A 345 -5.31 -1.82 -26.19
C ILE A 345 -5.21 -0.37 -26.68
N ARG A 346 -4.43 -0.10 -27.74
CA ARG A 346 -4.36 1.26 -28.30
C ARG A 346 -5.72 1.81 -28.76
N GLN A 347 -6.57 0.96 -29.34
CA GLN A 347 -7.92 1.35 -29.76
C GLN A 347 -8.82 1.59 -28.55
N MET A 348 -8.71 0.73 -27.53
CA MET A 348 -9.43 0.91 -26.27
C MET A 348 -9.05 2.21 -25.56
N VAL A 349 -7.75 2.56 -25.52
CA VAL A 349 -7.27 3.83 -24.96
C VAL A 349 -7.90 5.02 -25.69
N LEU A 350 -7.83 5.03 -27.03
CA LEU A 350 -8.41 6.10 -27.84
C LEU A 350 -9.92 6.26 -27.63
N LYS A 351 -10.64 5.17 -27.32
CA LYS A 351 -12.09 5.22 -27.10
C LYS A 351 -12.46 5.59 -25.67
N LEU A 352 -11.89 4.94 -24.67
CA LEU A 352 -12.26 5.07 -23.26
C LEU A 352 -11.61 6.29 -22.58
N TYR A 353 -10.49 6.77 -23.12
CA TYR A 353 -9.71 7.87 -22.56
C TYR A 353 -9.57 9.04 -23.54
N SER A 354 -10.47 9.16 -24.50
CA SER A 354 -10.49 10.25 -25.51
C SER A 354 -10.47 11.67 -24.91
N ASN A 355 -11.01 11.84 -23.69
CA ASN A 355 -11.04 13.10 -22.97
C ASN A 355 -9.79 13.38 -22.12
N TYR A 356 -8.81 12.47 -22.11
CA TYR A 356 -7.56 12.61 -21.38
C TYR A 356 -6.45 13.10 -22.32
N PRO A 357 -5.47 13.88 -21.83
CA PRO A 357 -4.34 14.29 -22.63
C PRO A 357 -3.45 13.09 -23.00
N GLU A 358 -2.91 13.09 -24.22
CA GLU A 358 -2.22 11.95 -24.83
C GLU A 358 -0.98 11.47 -24.03
N ASN A 359 -0.35 12.37 -23.28
CA ASN A 359 0.79 12.02 -22.42
C ASN A 359 0.41 11.04 -21.29
N LEU A 360 -0.89 10.86 -20.99
CA LEU A 360 -1.39 9.87 -20.02
C LEU A 360 -1.75 8.52 -20.67
N PHE A 361 -1.72 8.41 -22.00
CA PHE A 361 -2.09 7.18 -22.69
C PHE A 361 -1.22 5.97 -22.34
N PRO A 362 0.11 6.10 -22.13
CA PRO A 362 0.91 4.97 -21.69
C PRO A 362 0.45 4.42 -20.33
N ALA A 363 0.11 5.29 -19.37
CA ALA A 363 -0.40 4.88 -18.07
C ALA A 363 -1.80 4.23 -18.19
N ALA A 364 -2.67 4.81 -19.02
CA ALA A 364 -3.99 4.24 -19.30
C ALA A 364 -3.89 2.85 -19.96
N ALA A 365 -2.96 2.66 -20.90
CA ALA A 365 -2.71 1.38 -21.56
C ALA A 365 -2.24 0.31 -20.58
N ARG A 366 -1.32 0.66 -19.67
CA ARG A 366 -0.86 -0.24 -18.59
C ARG A 366 -2.02 -0.66 -17.70
N GLY A 367 -2.85 0.30 -17.28
CA GLY A 367 -4.06 0.02 -16.48
C GLY A 367 -5.05 -0.90 -17.21
N LEU A 368 -5.31 -0.65 -18.50
CA LEU A 368 -6.18 -1.52 -19.32
C LEU A 368 -5.63 -2.93 -19.47
N TYR A 369 -4.32 -3.08 -19.65
CA TYR A 369 -3.67 -4.38 -19.71
C TYR A 369 -3.92 -5.18 -18.42
N LEU A 370 -3.79 -4.55 -17.25
CA LEU A 370 -4.08 -5.19 -15.96
C LEU A 370 -5.56 -5.60 -15.82
N HIS A 371 -6.50 -4.75 -16.24
CA HIS A 371 -7.92 -5.11 -16.29
C HIS A 371 -8.19 -6.30 -17.22
N LEU A 372 -7.59 -6.32 -18.41
CA LEU A 372 -7.76 -7.40 -19.37
C LEU A 372 -7.19 -8.73 -18.85
N ARG A 373 -6.07 -8.68 -18.11
CA ARG A 373 -5.52 -9.85 -17.42
C ARG A 373 -6.43 -10.39 -16.33
N THR A 374 -6.97 -9.52 -15.48
CA THR A 374 -7.94 -9.92 -14.46
C THR A 374 -9.19 -10.54 -15.10
N LEU A 375 -9.69 -9.94 -16.18
CA LEU A 375 -10.86 -10.46 -16.91
C LEU A 375 -10.56 -11.74 -17.70
N SER A 376 -9.30 -12.03 -18.03
CA SER A 376 -8.89 -13.24 -18.77
C SER A 376 -8.39 -14.36 -17.87
N SER A 377 -8.40 -14.16 -16.55
CA SER A 377 -8.05 -15.20 -15.59
C SER A 377 -9.31 -15.57 -14.80
N PRO A 378 -9.55 -16.84 -14.49
CA PRO A 378 -10.66 -17.23 -13.63
C PRO A 378 -10.40 -16.74 -12.20
N ASP A 379 -11.44 -16.22 -11.55
CA ASP A 379 -11.41 -15.84 -10.14
C ASP A 379 -12.11 -16.94 -9.35
N VAL A 380 -11.31 -17.86 -8.81
CA VAL A 380 -11.80 -19.01 -8.05
C VAL A 380 -12.46 -18.59 -6.74
N GLU A 381 -11.95 -17.54 -6.08
CA GLU A 381 -12.51 -17.02 -4.82
C GLU A 381 -13.94 -16.49 -5.02
N GLN A 382 -14.21 -15.86 -6.16
CA GLN A 382 -15.54 -15.32 -6.51
C GLN A 382 -16.34 -16.22 -7.45
N GLY A 383 -15.82 -17.39 -7.84
CA GLY A 383 -16.46 -18.29 -8.80
C GLY A 383 -16.69 -17.68 -10.18
N LYS A 384 -15.85 -16.73 -10.63
CA LYS A 384 -15.99 -16.09 -11.95
C LYS A 384 -15.10 -16.79 -12.97
N SER A 385 -15.69 -17.12 -14.12
CA SER A 385 -14.96 -17.61 -15.29
C SER A 385 -14.28 -16.46 -16.06
N SER A 386 -13.26 -16.78 -16.85
CA SER A 386 -12.63 -15.84 -17.79
C SER A 386 -13.69 -15.26 -18.74
N ARG A 387 -13.68 -13.93 -18.88
CA ARG A 387 -14.65 -13.15 -19.67
C ARG A 387 -14.07 -12.62 -20.97
N VAL A 388 -12.74 -12.48 -21.02
CA VAL A 388 -12.01 -11.96 -22.18
C VAL A 388 -10.90 -12.94 -22.52
N ARG A 389 -10.57 -13.06 -23.81
CA ARG A 389 -9.45 -13.86 -24.29
C ARG A 389 -8.44 -13.03 -25.04
N CYS A 390 -7.14 -13.27 -24.82
CA CYS A 390 -6.08 -12.77 -25.68
C CYS A 390 -5.81 -13.70 -26.87
N LEU A 391 -5.66 -13.16 -28.08
CA LEU A 391 -5.47 -13.92 -29.32
C LEU A 391 -3.99 -14.16 -29.71
N HIS A 392 -3.05 -13.95 -28.77
CA HIS A 392 -1.60 -14.22 -28.83
C HIS A 392 -0.97 -14.29 -30.24
N THR A 393 -0.51 -13.15 -30.76
CA THR A 393 0.17 -13.07 -32.06
C THR A 393 1.67 -12.78 -31.96
N THR A 394 2.18 -12.38 -30.79
CA THR A 394 3.59 -11.96 -30.59
C THR A 394 4.47 -13.02 -29.90
N SER A 395 5.79 -12.86 -29.96
CA SER A 395 6.75 -13.70 -29.21
C SER A 395 6.60 -13.54 -27.70
N PHE A 396 6.40 -12.31 -27.22
CA PHE A 396 6.15 -12.00 -25.81
C PHE A 396 4.96 -12.80 -25.26
N ALA A 397 3.82 -12.75 -25.95
CA ALA A 397 2.58 -13.35 -25.46
C ALA A 397 2.64 -14.89 -25.46
N ARG A 398 3.46 -15.49 -26.32
CA ARG A 398 3.70 -16.93 -26.37
C ARG A 398 4.55 -17.47 -25.21
N ARG A 399 5.13 -16.60 -24.36
CA ARG A 399 5.80 -17.01 -23.11
C ARG A 399 4.84 -17.37 -21.98
N ALA A 400 3.53 -17.30 -22.19
CA ALA A 400 2.54 -17.69 -21.20
C ALA A 400 2.75 -19.14 -20.72
N SER A 401 2.40 -19.43 -19.45
CA SER A 401 2.60 -20.75 -18.88
C SER A 401 1.73 -21.82 -19.57
N ALA A 402 2.07 -23.10 -19.40
CA ALA A 402 1.26 -24.19 -19.94
C ALA A 402 -0.17 -24.15 -19.39
N GLU A 403 -0.35 -23.72 -18.13
CA GLU A 403 -1.65 -23.51 -17.49
C GLU A 403 -2.42 -22.37 -18.15
N ALA A 404 -1.77 -21.23 -18.43
CA ALA A 404 -2.41 -20.12 -19.13
C ALA A 404 -2.84 -20.51 -20.55
N ALA A 405 -2.07 -21.33 -21.25
CA ALA A 405 -2.43 -21.85 -22.57
C ALA A 405 -3.63 -22.82 -22.54
N GLN A 406 -3.88 -23.47 -21.40
CA GLN A 406 -5.03 -24.35 -21.17
C GLN A 406 -6.28 -23.58 -20.71
N ASP A 407 -6.12 -22.35 -20.21
CA ASP A 407 -7.24 -21.51 -19.81
C ASP A 407 -7.97 -20.87 -21.02
N VAL A 408 -9.28 -20.68 -20.86
CA VAL A 408 -10.14 -20.08 -21.89
C VAL A 408 -9.77 -18.62 -22.14
N GLY A 409 -9.24 -17.90 -21.16
CA GLY A 409 -8.81 -16.52 -21.34
C GLY A 409 -7.42 -16.37 -21.95
N ASN A 410 -6.56 -17.39 -21.89
CA ASN A 410 -5.21 -17.37 -22.49
C ASN A 410 -4.44 -16.10 -22.11
N CYS A 411 -4.24 -15.90 -20.82
CA CYS A 411 -3.69 -14.68 -20.26
C CYS A 411 -2.16 -14.56 -20.55
N PRO A 412 -1.68 -13.48 -21.19
CA PRO A 412 -0.25 -13.25 -21.41
C PRO A 412 0.50 -12.92 -20.11
N PRO A 413 1.82 -13.19 -20.01
CA PRO A 413 2.65 -12.90 -18.83
C PRO A 413 2.94 -11.40 -18.69
N MET A 414 3.42 -10.94 -17.53
CA MET A 414 3.62 -9.50 -17.31
C MET A 414 4.78 -8.99 -18.19
N PRO A 415 4.65 -7.84 -18.87
CA PRO A 415 5.76 -7.21 -19.57
C PRO A 415 6.89 -6.84 -18.59
N ARG A 416 8.12 -7.19 -18.94
CA ARG A 416 9.34 -6.96 -18.14
C ARG A 416 10.25 -5.86 -18.71
N SER A 417 9.90 -5.29 -19.86
CA SER A 417 10.64 -4.22 -20.50
C SER A 417 9.72 -3.29 -21.28
N ASP A 418 10.19 -2.11 -21.63
CA ASP A 418 9.42 -1.17 -22.44
C ASP A 418 9.09 -1.73 -23.83
N ALA A 419 9.98 -2.54 -24.42
CA ALA A 419 9.71 -3.23 -25.68
C ALA A 419 8.54 -4.22 -25.53
N GLU A 420 8.50 -4.99 -24.45
CA GLU A 420 7.37 -5.89 -24.17
C GLU A 420 6.08 -5.13 -23.88
N TRP A 421 6.15 -3.95 -23.26
CA TRP A 421 4.98 -3.08 -23.09
C TRP A 421 4.43 -2.59 -24.41
N VAL A 422 5.30 -2.21 -25.36
CA VAL A 422 4.89 -1.85 -26.72
C VAL A 422 4.24 -3.04 -27.43
N GLU A 423 4.81 -4.24 -27.33
CA GLU A 423 4.20 -5.45 -27.89
C GLU A 423 2.83 -5.76 -27.26
N ALA A 424 2.70 -5.58 -25.93
CA ALA A 424 1.45 -5.82 -25.22
C ALA A 424 0.30 -4.94 -25.72
N MET A 425 0.60 -3.72 -26.19
CA MET A 425 -0.40 -2.79 -26.73
C MET A 425 -0.97 -3.23 -28.08
N GLU A 426 -0.24 -4.07 -28.82
CA GLU A 426 -0.63 -4.61 -30.12
C GLU A 426 -1.36 -5.95 -30.03
N LEU A 427 -1.53 -6.50 -28.83
CA LEU A 427 -2.30 -7.73 -28.62
C LEU A 427 -3.79 -7.50 -28.88
N ASP A 428 -4.39 -8.45 -29.58
CA ASP A 428 -5.82 -8.52 -29.82
C ASP A 428 -6.54 -9.22 -28.65
N TRP A 429 -7.58 -8.57 -28.15
CA TRP A 429 -8.42 -9.05 -27.07
C TRP A 429 -9.87 -9.13 -27.53
N ALA A 430 -10.55 -10.23 -27.22
CA ALA A 430 -11.94 -10.44 -27.59
C ALA A 430 -12.79 -10.86 -26.39
N LEU A 431 -14.05 -10.41 -26.36
CA LEU A 431 -15.02 -10.89 -25.39
C LEU A 431 -15.32 -12.37 -25.63
N ILE A 432 -15.34 -13.16 -24.57
CA ILE A 432 -15.90 -14.52 -24.61
C ILE A 432 -17.43 -14.36 -24.49
N GLU A 433 -18.15 -14.66 -25.57
CA GLU A 433 -19.60 -14.51 -25.59
C GLU A 433 -20.25 -15.50 -24.61
N PRO A 434 -21.31 -15.08 -23.89
CA PRO A 434 -22.08 -16.01 -23.06
C PRO A 434 -22.59 -17.15 -23.94
N GLN A 435 -22.31 -18.38 -23.55
CA GLN A 435 -22.99 -19.51 -24.16
C GLN A 435 -24.48 -19.38 -23.85
N ALA A 436 -25.32 -19.32 -24.89
CA ALA A 436 -26.76 -19.37 -24.71
C ALA A 436 -27.08 -20.57 -23.83
N ALA A 437 -27.77 -20.35 -22.70
CA ALA A 437 -28.21 -21.44 -21.85
C ALA A 437 -29.05 -22.39 -22.70
N SER A 438 -28.50 -23.55 -23.04
CA SER A 438 -29.25 -24.64 -23.64
C SER A 438 -30.10 -25.29 -22.54
N GLY A 439 -31.12 -24.57 -22.09
CA GLY A 439 -32.19 -25.12 -21.26
C GLY A 439 -33.44 -25.24 -22.12
N PRO A 440 -34.07 -26.43 -22.24
CA PRO A 440 -35.37 -26.51 -22.87
C PRO A 440 -36.36 -25.72 -22.01
N ASN A 441 -37.13 -24.85 -22.69
CA ASN A 441 -38.41 -24.35 -22.21
C ASN A 441 -39.29 -25.57 -21.86
N HIS A 442 -39.28 -25.99 -20.60
CA HIS A 442 -40.43 -26.70 -20.06
C HIS A 442 -41.44 -25.65 -19.60
N GLN A 443 -42.22 -25.17 -20.58
CA GLN A 443 -43.64 -24.97 -20.32
C GLN A 443 -44.19 -26.34 -19.90
N HIS A 444 -44.64 -26.47 -18.65
CA HIS A 444 -45.92 -27.08 -18.27
C HIS A 444 -46.04 -27.19 -16.74
N LEU A 445 -47.10 -26.53 -16.25
CA LEU A 445 -47.86 -26.69 -15.00
C LEU A 445 -47.19 -26.28 -13.68
#